data_AF-A0A920EMW3-F1
#
_entry.id   AF-A0A920EMW3-F1
#
_cell.length_a   1.000
_cell.length_b   1.000
_cell.length_c   1.000
_cell.angle_alpha   90.00
_cell.angle_beta   90.00
_cell.angle_gamma   90.00
#
_symmetry.space_group_name_H-M   'P 1'
#
loop_
_entity.id
_entity.type
_entity.pdbx_description
1 polymer ?
#
loop_
_entity_poly.entity_id
_entity_poly.type
_entity_poly.pdbx_seq_one_letter_code
_entity_poly.pdbx_strand_id
1 'polypeptide(L)'
;MIEILIIIIVIIVLIVYFYSKSSLNDQTVSTTYSAEYYRGLNYLLNNEDDKALKIFTDLIDVDSSTIETHLALGGVYRRRGEFDKAILIHQNPLSRPKNSTKVSRISHFF
;
A
#
# COMPACT_ATOMS: atom_id res chain seq x y z
N MET A 1 -23.59 33.42 29.63
CA MET A 1 -23.82 31.98 29.91
C MET A 1 -24.03 31.18 28.62
N ILE A 2 -24.94 31.62 27.72
CA ILE A 2 -25.24 30.93 26.45
C ILE A 2 -24.06 30.93 25.45
N GLU A 3 -23.26 32.00 25.44
CA GLU A 3 -22.10 32.12 24.54
C GLU A 3 -21.05 31.01 24.74
N ILE A 4 -20.81 30.61 25.99
CA ILE A 4 -19.86 29.54 26.34
C ILE A 4 -20.36 28.20 25.81
N LEU A 5 -21.67 27.96 25.86
CA LEU A 5 -22.29 26.73 25.34
C LEU A 5 -22.12 26.62 23.82
N ILE A 6 -22.29 27.72 23.10
CA ILE A 6 -22.11 27.76 21.63
C ILE A 6 -20.66 27.45 21.27
N ILE A 7 -19.70 28.04 21.99
CA ILE A 7 -18.26 27.79 21.75
C ILE A 7 -17.92 26.31 21.98
N ILE A 8 -18.44 25.69 23.04
CA ILE A 8 -18.21 24.26 23.32
C ILE A 8 -18.78 23.37 22.20
N ILE A 9 -19.99 23.66 21.71
CA ILE A 9 -20.60 22.89 20.62
C ILE A 9 -19.76 22.99 19.34
N VAL A 10 -19.28 24.18 18.99
CA VAL A 10 -18.43 24.38 17.80
C VAL A 10 -17.12 23.61 17.93
N ILE A 11 -16.50 23.62 19.10
CA ILE A 11 -15.26 22.87 19.36
C ILE A 11 -15.49 21.36 19.22
N ILE A 12 -16.58 20.83 19.78
CA ILE A 12 -16.92 19.40 19.65
C ILE A 12 -17.12 19.02 18.19
N VAL A 13 -17.84 19.83 17.41
CA VAL A 13 -18.05 19.58 15.98
C VAL A 13 -16.73 19.60 15.20
N LEU A 14 -15.83 20.54 15.50
CA LEU A 14 -14.52 20.61 14.86
C LEU A 14 -13.64 19.41 15.19
N ILE A 15 -13.65 18.97 16.45
CA ILE A 15 -12.93 17.77 16.90
C ILE A 15 -13.48 16.53 16.17
N VAL A 16 -14.80 16.32 16.19
CA VAL A 16 -15.44 15.19 15.51
C VAL A 16 -15.14 15.19 14.01
N TYR A 17 -15.21 16.35 13.35
CA TYR A 17 -14.88 16.49 11.93
C TYR A 17 -13.41 16.14 11.64
N PHE A 18 -12.49 16.61 12.49
CA PHE A 18 -11.06 16.35 12.34
C PHE A 18 -10.72 14.86 12.49
N TYR A 19 -11.29 14.18 13.49
CA TYR A 19 -11.08 12.74 13.70
C TYR A 19 -11.84 11.85 12.69
N SER A 20 -13.01 12.28 12.22
CA SER A 20 -13.80 11.51 11.24
C SER A 20 -13.12 11.44 9.87
N LYS A 21 -12.39 12.50 9.47
CA LYS A 21 -11.73 12.57 8.17
C LYS A 21 -10.58 11.57 7.99
N SER A 22 -9.94 11.11 9.06
CA SER A 22 -8.87 10.10 8.97
C SER A 22 -9.41 8.67 8.84
N SER A 23 -10.59 8.36 9.39
CA SER A 23 -11.10 6.99 9.48
C SER A 23 -11.73 6.45 8.18
N LEU A 24 -12.28 7.34 7.34
CA LEU A 24 -12.97 6.92 6.11
C LEU A 24 -12.01 6.44 5.01
N ASN A 25 -10.79 6.98 4.96
CA ASN A 25 -9.81 6.56 3.97
C ASN A 25 -9.26 5.17 4.27
N ASP A 26 -9.02 4.84 5.54
CA ASP A 26 -8.39 3.58 5.95
C ASP A 26 -9.21 2.34 5.53
N GLN A 27 -10.54 2.43 5.65
CA GLN A 27 -11.48 1.37 5.25
C GLN A 27 -11.44 1.09 3.73
N THR A 28 -11.39 2.14 2.92
CA THR A 28 -11.35 2.01 1.44
C THR A 28 -10.00 1.49 0.94
N VAL A 29 -8.91 1.85 1.61
CA VAL A 29 -7.56 1.37 1.27
C VAL A 29 -7.43 -0.12 1.62
N SER A 30 -7.90 -0.54 2.80
CA SER A 30 -7.85 -1.96 3.22
C SER A 30 -8.69 -2.89 2.32
N THR A 31 -9.89 -2.43 1.94
CA THR A 31 -10.76 -3.20 1.02
C THR A 31 -10.17 -3.30 -0.38
N THR A 32 -9.58 -2.23 -0.91
CA THR A 32 -8.88 -2.25 -2.20
C THR A 32 -7.64 -3.13 -2.15
N TYR A 33 -6.86 -3.04 -1.07
CA TYR A 33 -5.66 -3.84 -0.84
C TYR A 33 -5.96 -5.34 -0.84
N SER A 34 -6.97 -5.76 -0.07
CA SER A 34 -7.37 -7.18 -0.02
C SER A 34 -7.85 -7.70 -1.37
N ALA A 35 -8.64 -6.92 -2.11
CA ALA A 35 -9.08 -7.29 -3.46
C ALA A 35 -7.91 -7.48 -4.44
N GLU A 36 -6.95 -6.56 -4.44
CA GLU A 36 -5.75 -6.64 -5.26
C GLU A 36 -4.84 -7.82 -4.84
N TYR A 37 -4.73 -8.09 -3.54
CA TYR A 37 -4.00 -9.26 -3.02
C TYR A 37 -4.57 -10.57 -3.55
N TYR A 38 -5.90 -10.75 -3.48
CA TYR A 38 -6.55 -11.94 -4.03
C TYR A 38 -6.39 -12.03 -5.56
N ARG A 39 -6.36 -10.89 -6.27
CA ARG A 39 -6.07 -10.87 -7.71
C ARG A 39 -4.65 -11.34 -8.00
N GLY A 40 -3.66 -10.91 -7.22
CA GLY A 40 -2.27 -11.36 -7.32
C GLY A 40 -2.14 -12.87 -7.09
N LEU A 41 -2.85 -13.41 -6.09
CA LEU A 41 -2.89 -14.85 -5.84
C LEU A 41 -3.52 -15.62 -7.00
N ASN A 42 -4.61 -15.12 -7.59
CA ASN A 42 -5.22 -15.75 -8.76
C ASN A 42 -4.23 -15.85 -9.93
N TYR A 43 -3.44 -14.80 -10.18
CA TYR A 43 -2.38 -14.88 -11.18
C TYR A 43 -1.32 -15.94 -10.86
N LEU A 44 -0.94 -16.10 -9.59
CA LEU A 44 -0.03 -17.18 -9.20
C LEU A 44 -0.61 -18.57 -9.44
N LEU A 45 -1.93 -18.75 -9.24
CA LEU A 45 -2.62 -20.01 -9.50
C LEU A 45 -2.71 -20.33 -11.00
N ASN A 46 -2.75 -19.30 -11.85
CA ASN A 46 -2.77 -19.45 -13.31
C ASN A 46 -1.37 -19.44 -13.94
N ASN A 47 -0.30 -19.53 -13.14
CA ASN A 47 1.09 -19.43 -13.56
C ASN A 47 1.46 -18.12 -14.30
N GLU A 48 0.72 -17.04 -14.04
CA GLU A 48 0.94 -15.71 -14.63
C GLU A 48 1.87 -14.85 -13.74
N ASP A 49 3.10 -15.32 -13.57
CA ASP A 49 4.05 -14.81 -12.56
C ASP A 49 4.44 -13.34 -12.77
N ASP A 50 4.51 -12.87 -14.02
CA ASP A 50 4.80 -11.48 -14.34
C ASP A 50 3.69 -10.52 -13.87
N LYS A 51 2.43 -10.93 -14.01
CA LYS A 51 1.29 -10.14 -13.53
C LYS A 51 1.20 -10.17 -12.02
N ALA A 52 1.40 -11.34 -11.41
CA ALA A 52 1.49 -11.48 -9.97
C ALA A 52 2.61 -10.59 -9.37
N LEU A 53 3.79 -10.59 -9.99
CA LEU A 53 4.92 -9.77 -9.56
C LEU A 53 4.56 -8.29 -9.51
N LYS A 54 3.92 -7.79 -10.57
CA LYS A 54 3.47 -6.39 -10.63
C LYS A 54 2.52 -6.06 -9.49
N ILE A 55 1.49 -6.89 -9.28
CA ILE A 55 0.49 -6.69 -8.23
C ILE A 55 1.13 -6.65 -6.84
N PHE A 56 1.96 -7.64 -6.51
CA PHE A 56 2.58 -7.70 -5.17
C PHE A 56 3.64 -6.62 -4.95
N THR A 57 4.29 -6.13 -6.02
CA THR A 57 5.18 -4.96 -5.94
C THR A 57 4.38 -3.67 -5.70
N ASP A 58 3.21 -3.52 -6.32
CA ASP A 58 2.33 -2.38 -6.05
C ASP A 58 1.78 -2.44 -4.60
N LEU A 59 1.45 -3.65 -4.10
CA LEU A 59 0.91 -3.85 -2.74
C LEU A 59 1.94 -3.61 -1.63
N ILE A 60 3.18 -4.05 -1.82
CA ILE A 60 4.25 -3.81 -0.83
C ILE A 60 4.55 -2.32 -0.72
N ASP A 61 4.25 -1.55 -1.77
CA ASP A 61 4.43 -0.11 -1.76
C ASP A 61 3.36 0.64 -0.97
N VAL A 62 2.14 0.08 -0.92
CA VAL A 62 0.98 0.61 -0.17
C VAL A 62 1.08 0.25 1.31
N ASP A 63 1.40 -1.02 1.61
CA ASP A 63 1.59 -1.49 2.97
C ASP A 63 2.74 -2.50 3.05
N SER A 64 3.94 -1.96 3.27
CA SER A 64 5.17 -2.73 3.44
C SER A 64 5.30 -3.40 4.82
N SER A 65 4.30 -3.28 5.70
CA SER A 65 4.36 -3.87 7.04
C SER A 65 3.64 -5.23 7.12
N THR A 66 2.83 -5.53 6.10
CA THR A 66 2.01 -6.73 6.07
C THR A 66 2.82 -7.95 5.61
N ILE A 67 2.98 -8.91 6.53
CA ILE A 67 3.77 -10.15 6.35
C ILE A 67 3.30 -10.92 5.11
N GLU A 68 1.99 -10.94 4.86
CA GLU A 68 1.34 -11.66 3.76
C GLU A 68 1.85 -11.21 2.39
N THR A 69 2.10 -9.91 2.19
CA THR A 69 2.62 -9.40 0.93
C THR A 69 4.08 -9.76 0.72
N HIS A 70 4.90 -9.76 1.79
CA HIS A 70 6.28 -10.25 1.71
C HIS A 70 6.35 -11.74 1.37
N LEU A 71 5.46 -12.54 1.96
CA LEU A 71 5.36 -13.98 1.67
C LEU A 71 4.92 -14.23 0.23
N ALA A 72 3.88 -13.52 -0.24
CA ALA A 72 3.37 -13.67 -1.60
C ALA A 72 4.43 -13.25 -2.64
N LEU A 73 5.09 -12.11 -2.42
CA LEU A 73 6.13 -11.61 -3.31
C LEU A 73 7.36 -12.55 -3.33
N GLY A 74 7.80 -13.05 -2.18
CA GLY A 74 8.86 -14.07 -2.09
C GLY A 74 8.49 -15.38 -2.81
N GLY A 75 7.21 -15.78 -2.74
CA GLY A 75 6.65 -16.89 -3.51
C GLY A 75 6.77 -16.70 -5.02
N VAL A 76 6.49 -15.49 -5.52
CA VAL A 76 6.64 -15.14 -6.95
C VAL A 76 8.09 -15.27 -7.38
N TYR A 77 9.03 -14.69 -6.63
CA TYR A 77 10.46 -14.76 -6.95
C TYR A 77 11.01 -16.19 -6.91
N ARG A 78 10.52 -17.04 -5.99
CA ARG A 78 10.84 -18.48 -5.98
C ARG A 78 10.37 -19.19 -7.25
N ARG A 79 9.16 -18.91 -7.73
CA ARG A 79 8.62 -19.55 -8.95
C ARG A 79 9.36 -19.10 -10.22
N ARG A 80 9.88 -17.87 -10.23
CA ARG A 80 10.72 -17.32 -11.30
C ARG A 80 12.19 -17.76 -11.27
N GLY A 81 12.62 -18.44 -10.20
CA GLY A 81 14.04 -18.80 -10.00
C GLY A 81 14.92 -17.65 -9.53
N GLU A 82 14.34 -16.51 -9.16
CA GLU A 82 15.02 -15.31 -8.69
C GLU A 82 15.22 -15.37 -7.16
N PHE A 83 15.88 -16.42 -6.68
CA PHE A 83 16.01 -16.72 -5.24
C PHE A 83 16.74 -15.62 -4.45
N ASP A 84 17.70 -14.94 -5.06
CA ASP A 84 18.44 -13.84 -4.42
C ASP A 84 17.51 -12.69 -4.01
N LYS A 85 16.51 -12.38 -4.85
CA LYS A 85 15.50 -11.36 -4.55
C LYS A 85 14.50 -11.84 -3.52
N ALA A 86 14.13 -13.12 -3.53
CA ALA A 86 13.27 -13.71 -2.51
C ALA A 86 13.91 -13.61 -1.11
N ILE A 87 15.21 -13.90 -1.01
CA ILE A 87 15.98 -13.78 0.23
C ILE A 87 16.01 -12.32 0.69
N LEU A 88 16.26 -11.38 -0.21
CA LEU A 88 16.30 -9.95 0.11
C LEU A 88 14.98 -9.43 0.70
N ILE A 89 13.83 -9.92 0.20
CA ILE A 89 12.49 -9.55 0.68
C ILE A 89 12.19 -10.07 2.08
N HIS A 90 12.79 -11.20 2.45
CA HIS A 90 12.66 -11.76 3.80
C HIS A 90 13.68 -11.19 4.80
N GLN A 91 14.76 -10.57 4.32
CA GLN A 91 15.86 -10.10 5.16
C GLN A 91 15.76 -8.64 5.60
N ASN A 92 14.81 -7.84 5.12
CA ASN A 92 14.78 -6.43 5.51
C ASN A 92 13.36 -5.86 5.74
N PRO A 93 13.04 -5.39 6.95
CA PRO A 93 11.89 -4.51 7.19
C PRO A 93 12.07 -3.08 6.64
N LEU A 94 13.25 -2.73 6.12
CA LEU A 94 13.65 -1.35 5.75
C LEU A 94 14.31 -1.21 4.36
N SER A 95 14.24 -2.21 3.47
CA SER A 95 14.77 -2.09 2.09
C SER A 95 13.87 -1.23 1.20
N ARG A 96 13.78 0.07 1.48
CA ARG A 96 13.37 1.06 0.49
C ARG A 96 14.50 2.08 0.33
N PRO A 97 15.19 2.17 -0.81
CA PRO A 97 15.57 3.47 -1.31
C PRO A 97 14.27 4.20 -1.66
N LYS A 98 13.84 5.08 -0.77
CA LYS A 98 12.75 6.03 -0.96
C LYS A 98 13.18 7.04 -2.04
N ASN A 99 13.20 6.65 -3.31
CA ASN A 99 13.40 7.58 -4.43
C ASN A 99 13.05 6.96 -5.81
N SER A 100 11.84 6.43 -6.01
CA SER A 100 11.23 6.53 -7.35
C SER A 100 10.61 7.92 -7.49
N THR A 101 11.49 8.92 -7.42
CA THR A 101 11.21 10.24 -8.00
C THR A 101 10.71 9.97 -9.40
N LYS A 102 9.50 10.42 -9.69
CA LYS A 102 8.85 10.42 -10.99
C LYS A 102 9.63 11.32 -11.96
N VAL A 103 10.87 10.96 -12.26
CA VAL A 103 11.72 11.56 -13.28
C VAL A 103 11.55 10.72 -14.52
N SER A 104 10.53 11.06 -15.30
CA SER A 104 10.63 11.12 -16.75
C SER A 104 9.24 11.46 -17.29
N ARG A 105 9.05 12.75 -17.61
CA ARG A 105 8.30 13.25 -18.77
C ARG A 105 8.40 14.78 -18.81
N ILE A 106 9.61 15.30 -18.96
CA ILE A 106 9.84 16.61 -19.59
C ILE A 106 11.06 16.50 -20.54
N SER A 107 11.06 15.46 -21.37
CA SER A 107 11.90 15.38 -22.57
C SER A 107 11.03 15.55 -23.81
N HIS A 108 10.26 16.64 -23.86
CA HIS A 108 9.73 17.17 -25.11
C HIS A 108 9.18 18.56 -24.86
N PHE A 109 9.51 19.48 -25.77
CA PHE A 109 9.14 20.90 -25.85
C PHE A 109 10.20 21.90 -25.37
N PHE A 110 11.13 22.12 -26.31
CA PHE A 110 11.96 23.30 -26.59
C PHE A 110 13.07 23.66 -25.60
#